data_AF-A0A1D2AFE0-F1
#
_entry.id   AF-A0A1D2AFE0-F1
#
_cell.length_a   1.000
_cell.length_b   1.000
_cell.length_c   1.000
_cell.angle_alpha   90.00
_cell.angle_beta   90.00
_cell.angle_gamma   90.00
#
_symmetry.space_group_name_H-M   'P 1'
#
loop_
_entity.id
_entity.type
_entity.pdbx_description
1 polymer ?
#
loop_
_entity_poly.entity_id
_entity_poly.type
_entity_poly.pdbx_seq_one_letter_code
_entity_poly.pdbx_strand_id
1 'polypeptide(L)'
;LRLSCSSWQSPARVSLLRAFSELGTNVILSDVDAVWLRDPIPFMQMYPDADILASSDAMEHGSPSEKLESSTNLEGPASLAVLFMRPSARKFIMEWESAIPSDGRSGERAAFNDLFHRELVQLTRRNDNLASVFRGTLLGGILSTSAFCSGQAYRAGLQQRIHVRPFVVHTPHPGPGEAAEKFVLRELGLWRDLPEHWTHPAGFLTYDNKLPATLWESAPRGALGELAAPLHAESMVVNHQLIQYRNAFIAARVLGGHSVVQPPVWLRGDLAARPKGGLAGTVASAPSAHIPVDAIIDLEALDKDAPNGYRESSFLRNPQGSGLLGDRLQVFICPDMVMAECETGDAVVWPLFGEVRLKPRRTLQQLRTALFEASKGYQVIEFKGNIADAMILSKEEVQRYSRWMAGWLSHPPSKLHQEETRYDLFWDYPGAAPQSTRMQTMNRKVDLGSGTLSAPKQEATQWWQGLTHS
;
A
#
# COMPACT_ATOMS: atom_id res chain seq x y z
N LEU A 1 22.32 -9.51 -19.52
CA LEU A 1 22.51 -10.79 -18.79
C LEU A 1 21.51 -10.83 -17.63
N ARG A 2 20.37 -11.51 -17.79
CA ARG A 2 19.48 -11.82 -16.65
C ARG A 2 20.03 -13.08 -16.01
N LEU A 3 20.68 -12.93 -14.85
CA LEU A 3 21.10 -14.05 -14.03
C LEU A 3 19.96 -14.38 -13.07
N SER A 4 19.07 -15.31 -13.46
CA SER A 4 18.19 -15.99 -12.50
C SER A 4 18.96 -17.18 -11.95
N CYS A 5 19.49 -17.07 -10.74
CA CYS A 5 20.24 -18.15 -10.10
C CYS A 5 19.57 -18.49 -8.75
N SER A 6 18.75 -19.53 -8.75
CA SER A 6 17.90 -19.97 -7.64
C SER A 6 18.63 -20.73 -6.52
N SER A 7 19.92 -20.45 -6.28
CA SER A 7 20.73 -21.23 -5.34
C SER A 7 21.74 -20.44 -4.50
N TRP A 8 21.64 -19.11 -4.43
CA TRP A 8 22.47 -18.33 -3.50
C TRP A 8 21.76 -18.18 -2.16
N GLN A 9 22.19 -18.99 -1.19
CA GLN A 9 21.94 -18.80 0.25
C GLN A 9 22.98 -17.87 0.91
N SER A 10 23.87 -17.23 0.12
CA SER A 10 24.62 -16.04 0.57
C SER A 10 23.84 -14.78 0.18
N PRO A 11 23.99 -13.67 0.93
CA PRO A 11 23.39 -12.39 0.56
C PRO A 11 24.08 -11.88 -0.72
N ALA A 12 23.56 -12.28 -1.89
CA ALA A 12 24.16 -12.06 -3.20
C ALA A 12 24.56 -10.59 -3.44
N ARG A 13 23.81 -9.64 -2.86
CA ARG A 13 24.13 -8.21 -2.84
C ARG A 13 25.50 -7.93 -2.23
N VAL A 14 25.75 -8.41 -1.01
CA VAL A 14 26.98 -8.12 -0.26
C VAL A 14 28.16 -8.83 -0.89
N SER A 15 27.99 -10.06 -1.37
CA SER A 15 29.04 -10.77 -2.10
C SER A 15 29.42 -10.05 -3.40
N LEU A 16 28.46 -9.43 -4.10
CA LEU A 16 28.73 -8.60 -5.28
C LEU A 16 29.51 -7.33 -4.93
N LEU A 17 29.12 -6.63 -3.85
CA LEU A 17 29.85 -5.47 -3.33
C LEU A 17 31.30 -5.83 -2.94
N ARG A 18 31.51 -7.01 -2.33
CA ARG A 18 32.85 -7.51 -2.01
C ARG A 18 33.70 -7.70 -3.26
N ALA A 19 33.16 -8.36 -4.29
CA ALA A 19 33.88 -8.58 -5.54
C ALA A 19 34.29 -7.26 -6.22
N PHE A 20 33.40 -6.26 -6.28
CA PHE A 20 33.75 -4.96 -6.86
C PHE A 20 34.73 -4.15 -6.01
N SER A 21 34.64 -4.26 -4.68
CA SER A 21 35.61 -3.66 -3.76
C SER A 21 37.02 -4.25 -3.98
N GLU A 22 37.13 -5.55 -4.22
CA GLU A 22 38.39 -6.24 -4.55
C GLU A 22 38.99 -5.78 -5.87
N LEU A 23 38.16 -5.38 -6.83
CA LEU A 23 38.57 -4.78 -8.09
C LEU A 23 38.91 -3.28 -7.99
N GLY A 24 38.82 -2.68 -6.80
CA GLY A 24 39.09 -1.26 -6.61
C GLY A 24 38.07 -0.33 -7.26
N THR A 25 36.83 -0.80 -7.46
CA THR A 25 35.76 -0.05 -8.14
C THR A 25 34.82 0.64 -7.15
N ASN A 26 34.47 1.91 -7.42
CA ASN A 26 33.38 2.59 -6.72
C ASN A 26 32.05 2.07 -7.26
N VAL A 27 31.12 1.70 -6.36
CA VAL A 27 29.85 1.09 -6.75
C VAL A 27 28.70 1.99 -6.34
N ILE A 28 27.79 2.26 -7.28
CA ILE A 28 26.41 2.65 -6.99
C ILE A 28 25.57 1.41 -7.22
N LEU A 29 24.89 0.96 -6.19
CA LEU A 29 24.02 -0.20 -6.21
C LEU A 29 22.59 0.27 -5.94
N SER A 30 21.63 -0.28 -6.66
CA SER A 30 20.22 -0.12 -6.34
C SER A 30 19.48 -1.44 -6.44
N ASP A 31 18.34 -1.52 -5.78
CA ASP A 31 17.41 -2.62 -5.97
C ASP A 31 16.78 -2.61 -7.36
N VAL A 32 16.21 -3.76 -7.75
CA VAL A 32 15.64 -3.97 -9.10
C VAL A 32 14.36 -3.15 -9.34
N ASP A 33 13.75 -2.69 -8.25
CA ASP A 33 12.55 -1.86 -8.17
C ASP A 33 12.88 -0.36 -8.03
N ALA A 34 14.15 0.04 -8.21
CA ALA A 34 14.57 1.43 -8.26
C ALA A 34 14.50 2.00 -9.68
N VAL A 35 13.83 3.15 -9.84
CA VAL A 35 13.69 3.88 -11.10
C VAL A 35 14.56 5.13 -11.08
N TRP A 36 15.66 5.10 -11.83
CA TRP A 36 16.56 6.25 -12.02
C TRP A 36 15.94 7.27 -12.98
N LEU A 37 15.74 8.51 -12.50
CA LEU A 37 15.18 9.64 -13.24
C LEU A 37 16.25 10.62 -13.74
N ARG A 38 17.43 10.62 -13.09
CA ARG A 38 18.60 11.45 -13.44
C ARG A 38 19.88 10.64 -13.23
N ASP A 39 20.95 11.07 -13.87
CA ASP A 39 22.30 10.53 -13.60
C ASP A 39 22.74 10.85 -12.16
N PRO A 40 22.98 9.84 -11.30
CA PRO A 40 23.41 10.06 -9.92
C PRO A 40 24.90 10.35 -9.77
N ILE A 41 25.72 10.12 -10.80
CA ILE A 41 27.18 10.23 -10.70
C ILE A 41 27.61 11.64 -10.25
N PRO A 42 27.07 12.74 -10.81
CA PRO A 42 27.42 14.09 -10.35
C PRO A 42 27.11 14.31 -8.86
N PHE A 43 26.04 13.71 -8.33
CA PHE A 43 25.70 13.82 -6.91
C PHE A 43 26.76 13.12 -6.04
N MET A 44 27.14 11.89 -6.39
CA MET A 44 28.15 11.14 -5.64
C MET A 44 29.52 11.84 -5.69
N GLN A 45 29.85 12.51 -6.79
CA GLN A 45 31.09 13.27 -6.95
C GLN A 45 31.18 14.52 -6.06
N MET A 46 30.05 15.07 -5.57
CA MET A 46 30.07 16.15 -4.60
C MET A 46 30.67 15.73 -3.24
N TYR A 47 30.74 14.42 -2.99
CA TYR A 47 31.23 13.83 -1.74
C TYR A 47 32.47 12.96 -2.02
N PRO A 48 33.62 13.56 -2.38
CA PRO A 48 34.84 12.82 -2.70
C PRO A 48 35.35 11.99 -1.52
N ASP A 49 35.12 12.48 -0.29
CA ASP A 49 35.55 11.84 0.95
C ASP A 49 34.60 10.74 1.44
N ALA A 50 33.38 10.62 0.90
CA ALA A 50 32.41 9.64 1.39
C ALA A 50 32.81 8.22 1.01
N ASP A 51 32.87 7.33 2.00
CA ASP A 51 33.13 5.90 1.80
C ASP A 51 31.83 5.12 1.58
N ILE A 52 30.75 5.51 2.28
CA ILE A 52 29.44 4.88 2.22
C ILE A 52 28.35 5.95 2.18
N LEU A 53 27.46 5.91 1.19
CA LEU A 53 26.19 6.65 1.23
C LEU A 53 25.02 5.68 1.09
N ALA A 54 23.95 5.90 1.85
CA ALA A 54 22.77 5.04 1.80
C ALA A 54 21.48 5.86 1.71
N SER A 55 20.49 5.36 0.97
CA SER A 55 19.13 5.92 0.97
C SER A 55 18.45 5.82 2.33
N SER A 56 17.32 6.49 2.50
CA SER A 56 16.45 6.34 3.66
C SER A 56 14.99 6.20 3.22
N ASP A 57 14.22 5.45 4.01
CA ASP A 57 12.77 5.30 3.83
C ASP A 57 11.99 6.36 4.64
N ALA A 58 12.68 7.26 5.35
CA ALA A 58 12.05 8.32 6.12
C ALA A 58 11.16 9.22 5.23
N MET A 59 10.05 9.69 5.79
CA MET A 59 9.01 10.42 5.04
C MET A 59 9.04 11.94 5.26
N GLU A 60 9.80 12.41 6.25
CA GLU A 60 9.69 13.79 6.75
C GLU A 60 10.89 14.68 6.42
N HIS A 61 12.00 14.01 6.18
CA HIS A 61 13.31 14.62 6.19
C HIS A 61 13.74 14.79 4.74
N GLY A 62 13.86 16.03 4.28
CA GLY A 62 14.33 16.29 2.93
C GLY A 62 15.30 17.46 2.95
N SER A 63 16.41 17.30 2.25
CA SER A 63 17.30 18.43 1.97
C SER A 63 16.71 19.28 0.85
N PRO A 64 16.44 20.58 1.08
CA PRO A 64 15.93 21.49 0.05
C PRO A 64 17.01 21.89 -0.97
N SER A 65 18.24 21.39 -0.84
CA SER A 65 19.41 21.87 -1.59
C SER A 65 20.16 20.80 -2.38
N GLU A 66 19.51 19.66 -2.69
CA GLU A 66 20.17 18.50 -3.34
C GLU A 66 21.48 18.12 -2.62
N LYS A 67 21.45 18.01 -1.29
CA LYS A 67 22.58 17.55 -0.46
C LYS A 67 22.19 16.27 0.30
N LEU A 68 23.15 15.66 1.00
CA LEU A 68 22.87 14.63 2.02
C LEU A 68 21.89 15.16 3.08
N GLU A 69 21.18 14.24 3.74
CA GLU A 69 20.33 14.53 4.89
C GLU A 69 21.09 15.27 5.99
N SER A 70 20.37 16.07 6.79
CA SER A 70 21.00 16.77 7.92
C SER A 70 21.51 15.79 8.96
N SER A 71 22.48 16.25 9.75
CA SER A 71 23.12 15.40 10.76
C SER A 71 22.13 14.82 11.78
N THR A 72 21.04 15.54 12.07
CA THR A 72 19.92 15.08 12.92
C THR A 72 19.25 13.79 12.45
N ASN A 73 19.34 13.48 11.15
CA ASN A 73 18.64 12.34 10.54
C ASN A 73 19.59 11.18 10.23
N LEU A 74 20.89 11.35 10.48
CA LEU A 74 21.93 10.32 10.27
C LEU A 74 21.80 9.14 11.23
N GLU A 75 21.08 9.30 12.34
CA GLU A 75 20.81 8.23 13.31
C GLU A 75 19.58 7.37 12.94
N GLY A 76 18.83 7.79 11.92
CA GLY A 76 17.69 7.04 11.40
C GLY A 76 18.12 5.80 10.61
N PRO A 77 17.26 4.78 10.49
CA PRO A 77 17.60 3.56 9.76
C PRO A 77 17.86 3.87 8.28
N ALA A 78 19.04 3.44 7.81
CA ALA A 78 19.39 3.45 6.40
C ALA A 78 18.62 2.36 5.64
N SER A 79 18.16 2.73 4.46
CA SER A 79 17.59 1.82 3.45
C SER A 79 18.69 1.31 2.53
N LEU A 80 18.59 0.02 2.18
CA LEU A 80 19.53 -0.63 1.26
C LEU A 80 19.10 -0.51 -0.21
N ALA A 81 18.00 0.20 -0.48
CA ALA A 81 17.44 0.34 -1.82
C ALA A 81 18.39 1.08 -2.78
N VAL A 82 19.17 2.03 -2.26
CA VAL A 82 20.27 2.68 -2.98
C VAL A 82 21.47 2.81 -2.05
N LEU A 83 22.61 2.30 -2.50
CA LEU A 83 23.89 2.37 -1.80
C LEU A 83 24.97 2.91 -2.74
N PHE A 84 25.85 3.75 -2.20
CA PHE A 84 27.13 4.07 -2.80
C PHE A 84 28.23 3.57 -1.86
N MET A 85 29.21 2.85 -2.40
CA MET A 85 30.35 2.35 -1.64
C MET A 85 31.65 2.50 -2.41
N ARG A 86 32.68 2.96 -1.71
CA ARG A 86 34.07 2.98 -2.20
C ARG A 86 34.83 1.70 -1.79
N PRO A 87 35.93 1.36 -2.49
CA PRO A 87 36.79 0.25 -2.10
C PRO A 87 37.35 0.35 -0.67
N SER A 88 37.50 1.56 -0.12
CA SER A 88 37.89 1.81 1.28
C SER A 88 36.94 1.15 2.28
N ALA A 89 35.66 0.97 1.94
CA ALA A 89 34.68 0.28 2.76
C ALA A 89 34.82 -1.26 2.77
N ARG A 90 35.87 -1.85 2.18
CA ARG A 90 36.05 -3.31 2.07
C ARG A 90 35.88 -4.03 3.42
N LYS A 91 36.50 -3.50 4.48
CA LYS A 91 36.41 -4.10 5.82
C LYS A 91 34.98 -4.12 6.35
N PHE A 92 34.25 -3.03 6.14
CA PHE A 92 32.82 -2.96 6.47
C PHE A 92 32.02 -4.01 5.71
N ILE A 93 32.25 -4.14 4.39
CA ILE A 93 31.53 -5.12 3.55
C ILE A 93 31.79 -6.57 4.04
N MET A 94 33.03 -6.90 4.41
CA MET A 94 33.37 -8.22 4.92
C MET A 94 32.75 -8.51 6.29
N GLU A 95 32.75 -7.53 7.21
CA GLU A 95 32.08 -7.66 8.52
C GLU A 95 30.56 -7.77 8.35
N TRP A 96 30.00 -7.02 7.40
CA TRP A 96 28.57 -7.09 7.07
C TRP A 96 28.19 -8.47 6.51
N GLU A 97 28.95 -9.00 5.54
CA GLU A 97 28.73 -10.36 4.99
C GLU A 97 28.76 -11.43 6.10
N SER A 98 29.66 -11.26 7.07
CA SER A 98 29.81 -12.20 8.19
C SER A 98 28.72 -12.05 9.27
N ALA A 99 28.11 -10.87 9.38
CA ALA A 99 27.07 -10.57 10.37
C ALA A 99 25.66 -10.99 9.91
N ILE A 100 25.48 -11.37 8.64
CA ILE A 100 24.20 -11.80 8.10
C ILE A 100 23.94 -13.24 8.55
N PRO A 101 22.86 -13.51 9.32
CA PRO A 101 22.53 -14.86 9.73
C PRO A 101 22.21 -15.73 8.50
N SER A 102 22.41 -17.04 8.62
CA SER A 102 22.22 -18.01 7.53
C SER A 102 20.78 -18.09 6.97
N ASP A 103 19.81 -17.41 7.60
CA ASP A 103 18.43 -17.28 7.13
C ASP A 103 18.19 -16.06 6.19
N GLY A 104 19.19 -15.18 6.04
CA GLY A 104 19.46 -14.39 4.83
C GLY A 104 18.63 -13.13 4.54
N ARG A 105 17.42 -12.92 5.07
CA ARG A 105 16.57 -11.77 4.65
C ARG A 105 16.21 -10.76 5.74
N SER A 106 15.84 -11.22 6.92
CA SER A 106 15.49 -10.34 8.05
C SER A 106 16.72 -9.71 8.72
N GLY A 107 17.91 -10.28 8.50
CA GLY A 107 19.15 -9.85 9.14
C GLY A 107 19.99 -8.86 8.33
N GLU A 108 19.87 -8.79 7.00
CA GLU A 108 20.79 -7.99 6.18
C GLU A 108 20.74 -6.49 6.50
N ARG A 109 19.53 -5.91 6.49
CA ARG A 109 19.31 -4.49 6.82
C ARG A 109 19.67 -4.19 8.28
N ALA A 110 19.34 -5.10 9.19
CA ALA A 110 19.66 -4.95 10.60
C ALA A 110 21.18 -4.97 10.84
N ALA A 111 21.89 -5.92 10.24
CA ALA A 111 23.34 -6.03 10.31
C ALA A 111 24.03 -4.82 9.69
N PHE A 112 23.54 -4.31 8.54
CA PHE A 112 24.05 -3.09 7.95
C PHE A 112 23.93 -1.91 8.91
N ASN A 113 22.73 -1.68 9.45
CA ASN A 113 22.45 -0.55 10.33
C ASN A 113 23.21 -0.64 11.65
N ASP A 114 23.38 -1.84 12.23
CA ASP A 114 24.18 -2.05 13.43
C ASP A 114 25.65 -1.69 13.19
N LEU A 115 26.23 -2.08 12.04
CA LEU A 115 27.61 -1.74 11.69
C LEU A 115 27.77 -0.27 11.32
N PHE A 116 26.85 0.28 10.53
CA PHE A 116 26.91 1.65 10.02
C PHE A 116 26.82 2.67 11.16
N HIS A 117 25.88 2.48 12.08
CA HIS A 117 25.69 3.38 13.21
C HIS A 117 26.64 3.13 14.39
N ARG A 118 27.50 2.10 14.32
CA ARG A 118 28.41 1.73 15.41
C ARG A 118 29.41 2.85 15.69
N GLU A 119 29.29 3.46 16.87
CA GLU A 119 30.08 4.62 17.30
C GLU A 119 30.02 5.76 16.27
N LEU A 120 28.83 6.01 15.74
CA LEU A 120 28.59 7.14 14.84
C LEU A 120 28.88 8.46 15.56
N VAL A 121 29.68 9.31 14.91
CA VAL A 121 30.01 10.66 15.41
C VAL A 121 29.75 11.68 14.31
N GLN A 122 28.88 12.65 14.60
CA GLN A 122 28.67 13.80 13.74
C GLN A 122 29.90 14.71 13.74
N LEU A 123 30.37 15.08 12.55
CA LEU A 123 31.58 15.87 12.39
C LEU A 123 31.25 17.37 12.34
N THR A 124 31.24 18.04 13.49
CA THR A 124 30.85 19.46 13.63
C THR A 124 31.68 20.46 12.84
N ARG A 125 32.88 20.06 12.37
CA ARG A 125 33.75 20.90 11.54
C ARG A 125 33.47 20.79 10.03
N ARG A 126 32.58 19.87 9.61
CA ARG A 126 32.17 19.71 8.21
C ARG A 126 30.78 20.30 7.99
N ASN A 127 30.51 20.76 6.77
CA ASN A 127 29.23 21.36 6.36
C ASN A 127 28.54 20.57 5.25
N ASP A 128 28.99 19.34 4.99
CA ASP A 128 28.53 18.47 3.92
C ASP A 128 27.69 17.28 4.45
N ASN A 129 27.40 17.27 5.75
CA ASN A 129 26.63 16.25 6.47
C ASN A 129 27.23 14.83 6.46
N LEU A 130 28.54 14.69 6.19
CA LEU A 130 29.22 13.43 6.44
C LEU A 130 29.49 13.24 7.94
N ALA A 131 29.34 12.00 8.39
CA ALA A 131 29.67 11.57 9.75
C ALA A 131 30.76 10.50 9.73
N SER A 132 31.46 10.41 10.85
CA SER A 132 32.35 9.30 11.16
C SER A 132 31.48 8.09 11.51
N VAL A 133 31.58 7.01 10.73
CA VAL A 133 30.78 5.78 10.87
C VAL A 133 31.69 4.57 11.05
N PHE A 134 31.11 3.43 11.45
CA PHE A 134 31.84 2.17 11.61
C PHE A 134 33.10 2.30 12.48
N ARG A 135 32.91 2.62 13.77
CA ARG A 135 33.99 2.87 14.75
C ARG A 135 34.95 3.99 14.33
N GLY A 136 34.40 4.97 13.64
CA GLY A 136 35.11 6.11 13.05
C GLY A 136 36.23 5.78 12.09
N THR A 137 36.14 4.62 11.42
CA THR A 137 37.10 4.24 10.39
C THR A 137 36.70 4.67 8.99
N LEU A 138 35.44 5.08 8.79
CA LEU A 138 34.88 5.48 7.50
C LEU A 138 34.09 6.78 7.63
N LEU A 139 33.91 7.47 6.50
CA LEU A 139 32.99 8.59 6.35
C LEU A 139 31.69 8.14 5.66
N GLY A 140 30.58 8.34 6.35
CA GLY A 140 29.25 7.90 5.92
C GLY A 140 28.24 9.04 5.84
N GLY A 141 27.18 8.84 5.07
CA GLY A 141 26.07 9.79 4.99
C GLY A 141 24.78 9.16 4.47
N ILE A 142 23.66 9.85 4.73
CA ILE A 142 22.34 9.45 4.24
C ILE A 142 21.96 10.32 3.05
N LEU A 143 21.61 9.69 1.93
CA LEU A 143 21.11 10.34 0.73
C LEU A 143 19.75 10.98 1.04
N SER A 144 19.55 12.23 0.60
CA SER A 144 18.33 12.98 0.92
C SER A 144 17.07 12.29 0.40
N THR A 145 16.04 12.15 1.24
CA THR A 145 14.79 11.46 0.83
C THR A 145 14.00 12.27 -0.20
N SER A 146 14.29 13.55 -0.37
CA SER A 146 13.73 14.38 -1.43
C SER A 146 14.38 14.16 -2.81
N ALA A 147 15.61 13.63 -2.82
CA ALA A 147 16.41 13.44 -4.02
C ALA A 147 16.56 11.95 -4.38
N PHE A 148 16.63 11.08 -3.38
CA PHE A 148 16.70 9.62 -3.48
C PHE A 148 15.44 9.03 -2.83
N CYS A 149 14.29 9.35 -3.46
CA CYS A 149 12.98 9.19 -2.86
C CYS A 149 12.63 7.73 -2.64
N SER A 150 12.15 7.46 -1.45
CA SER A 150 11.26 6.33 -1.24
C SER A 150 9.93 6.62 -1.99
N GLY A 151 9.27 5.60 -2.52
CA GLY A 151 7.99 5.69 -3.22
C GLY A 151 6.91 6.34 -2.36
N GLN A 152 6.97 6.17 -1.04
CA GLN A 152 6.11 6.87 -0.09
C GLN A 152 6.42 8.37 -0.04
N ALA A 153 7.70 8.77 0.05
CA ALA A 153 8.10 10.17 0.01
C ALA A 153 7.77 10.84 -1.34
N TYR A 154 7.93 10.10 -2.44
CA TYR A 154 7.56 10.56 -3.78
C TYR A 154 6.04 10.77 -3.91
N ARG A 155 5.24 9.80 -3.45
CA ARG A 155 3.76 9.87 -3.42
C ARG A 155 3.25 11.04 -2.58
N ALA A 156 3.88 11.29 -1.42
CA ALA A 156 3.54 12.41 -0.54
C ALA A 156 3.88 13.79 -1.15
N GLY A 157 4.54 13.82 -2.32
CA GLY A 157 4.89 15.06 -2.99
C GLY A 157 6.01 15.83 -2.31
N LEU A 158 6.84 15.19 -1.48
CA LEU A 158 7.92 15.85 -0.74
C LEU A 158 8.83 16.66 -1.68
N GLN A 159 9.30 16.00 -2.75
CA GLN A 159 10.11 16.61 -3.80
C GLN A 159 9.48 17.87 -4.42
N GLN A 160 8.15 17.91 -4.51
CA GLN A 160 7.38 18.94 -5.22
C GLN A 160 7.25 20.15 -4.31
N ARG A 161 6.97 19.89 -3.03
CA ARG A 161 6.88 20.89 -1.97
C ARG A 161 8.19 21.63 -1.73
N ILE A 162 9.33 20.96 -1.93
CA ILE A 162 10.65 21.55 -1.72
C ILE A 162 11.41 21.82 -3.02
N HIS A 163 10.75 21.67 -4.17
CA HIS A 163 11.27 21.96 -5.51
C HIS A 163 12.59 21.24 -5.87
N VAL A 164 12.76 20.01 -5.40
CA VAL A 164 13.90 19.14 -5.74
C VAL A 164 13.49 18.17 -6.85
N ARG A 165 14.36 17.94 -7.82
CA ARG A 165 14.12 16.90 -8.84
C ARG A 165 14.76 15.59 -8.37
N PRO A 166 14.02 14.49 -8.17
CA PRO A 166 14.62 13.26 -7.71
C PRO A 166 15.61 12.66 -8.72
N PHE A 167 16.69 12.06 -8.22
CA PHE A 167 17.58 11.20 -8.99
C PHE A 167 17.00 9.80 -9.16
N VAL A 168 16.29 9.31 -8.15
CA VAL A 168 15.75 7.96 -8.12
C VAL A 168 14.50 7.92 -7.26
N VAL A 169 13.58 7.03 -7.65
CA VAL A 169 12.47 6.59 -6.82
C VAL A 169 12.61 5.09 -6.63
N HIS A 170 12.69 4.64 -5.38
CA HIS A 170 12.72 3.21 -5.02
C HIS A 170 11.48 2.88 -4.20
N THR A 171 11.00 1.64 -4.22
CA THR A 171 9.77 1.29 -3.50
C THR A 171 10.05 0.81 -2.08
N PRO A 172 9.83 1.63 -1.04
CA PRO A 172 9.79 1.13 0.33
C PRO A 172 8.48 0.38 0.52
N HIS A 173 8.58 -0.75 1.21
CA HIS A 173 7.48 -1.62 1.59
C HIS A 173 6.25 -0.86 2.13
N PRO A 174 5.04 -1.20 1.66
CA PRO A 174 4.05 -1.62 2.66
C PRO A 174 3.44 -3.01 2.39
N GLY A 175 3.77 -3.67 1.27
CA GLY A 175 3.41 -5.07 1.00
C GLY A 175 4.59 -5.87 0.41
N PRO A 176 4.75 -7.16 0.77
CA PRO A 176 5.76 -8.02 0.16
C PRO A 176 5.37 -8.43 -1.25
N GLY A 177 6.32 -8.37 -2.19
CA GLY A 177 6.21 -9.04 -3.48
C GLY A 177 6.33 -8.14 -4.71
N GLU A 178 6.66 -8.78 -5.84
CA GLU A 178 6.87 -8.14 -7.14
C GLU A 178 5.57 -7.49 -7.66
N ALA A 179 4.40 -8.05 -7.34
CA ALA A 179 3.10 -7.48 -7.71
C ALA A 179 2.88 -6.12 -7.04
N ALA A 180 3.21 -6.00 -5.75
CA ALA A 180 3.06 -4.75 -5.00
C ALA A 180 4.03 -3.67 -5.47
N GLU A 181 5.30 -4.01 -5.67
CA GLU A 181 6.33 -3.09 -6.18
C GLU A 181 5.93 -2.51 -7.55
N LYS A 182 5.51 -3.38 -8.49
CA LYS A 182 5.03 -2.94 -9.81
C LYS A 182 3.79 -2.06 -9.69
N PHE A 183 2.85 -2.42 -8.84
CA PHE A 183 1.61 -1.67 -8.66
C PHE A 183 1.91 -0.23 -8.21
N VAL A 184 2.79 -0.06 -7.20
CA VAL A 184 3.19 1.26 -6.71
C VAL A 184 3.88 2.06 -7.82
N LEU A 185 4.84 1.47 -8.55
CA LEU A 185 5.53 2.17 -9.64
C LEU A 185 4.58 2.59 -10.77
N ARG A 186 3.57 1.77 -11.09
CA ARG A 186 2.51 2.13 -12.04
C ARG A 186 1.66 3.30 -11.52
N GLU A 187 1.22 3.27 -10.26
CA GLU A 187 0.44 4.37 -9.67
C GLU A 187 1.17 5.72 -9.72
N LEU A 188 2.50 5.68 -9.59
CA LEU A 188 3.35 6.86 -9.69
C LEU A 188 3.66 7.29 -11.13
N GLY A 189 3.23 6.52 -12.14
CA GLY A 189 3.54 6.76 -13.55
C GLY A 189 5.02 6.53 -13.90
N LEU A 190 5.73 5.74 -13.10
CA LEU A 190 7.17 5.48 -13.22
C LEU A 190 7.47 4.11 -13.84
N TRP A 191 6.46 3.24 -13.95
CA TRP A 191 6.58 1.95 -14.61
C TRP A 191 6.23 2.05 -16.10
N ARG A 192 6.99 1.32 -16.94
CA ARG A 192 6.72 1.23 -18.37
C ARG A 192 6.13 -0.13 -18.71
N ASP A 193 4.84 -0.15 -18.98
CA ASP A 193 4.12 -1.36 -19.36
C ASP A 193 4.25 -1.71 -20.84
N LEU A 194 4.10 -3.00 -21.12
CA LEU A 194 3.88 -3.52 -22.47
C LEU A 194 2.43 -3.26 -22.91
N PRO A 195 2.13 -3.26 -24.22
CA PRO A 195 0.79 -2.99 -24.74
C PRO A 195 -0.32 -3.87 -24.12
N GLU A 196 0.00 -5.11 -23.77
CA GLU A 196 -0.96 -6.08 -23.23
C GLU A 196 -1.58 -5.61 -21.91
N HIS A 197 -0.84 -4.80 -21.12
CA HIS A 197 -1.36 -4.24 -19.86
C HIS A 197 -2.61 -3.37 -20.08
N TRP A 198 -2.66 -2.67 -21.21
CA TRP A 198 -3.72 -1.73 -21.60
C TRP A 198 -4.90 -2.41 -22.29
N THR A 199 -4.86 -3.74 -22.43
CA THR A 199 -5.90 -4.53 -23.08
C THR A 199 -6.41 -5.62 -22.13
N HIS A 200 -7.68 -5.99 -22.26
CA HIS A 200 -8.25 -7.12 -21.55
C HIS A 200 -9.36 -7.75 -22.39
N PRO A 201 -9.45 -9.09 -22.53
CA PRO A 201 -10.43 -9.73 -23.41
C PRO A 201 -11.89 -9.40 -23.08
N ALA A 202 -12.17 -9.23 -21.79
CA ALA A 202 -13.49 -8.83 -21.30
C ALA A 202 -13.61 -7.30 -21.12
N GLY A 203 -12.57 -6.51 -21.39
CA GLY A 203 -12.54 -5.10 -21.01
C GLY A 203 -12.30 -4.88 -19.50
N PHE A 204 -12.56 -3.65 -19.06
CA PHE A 204 -12.28 -3.16 -17.72
C PHE A 204 -13.55 -2.78 -16.97
N LEU A 205 -13.52 -2.87 -15.64
CA LEU A 205 -14.58 -2.36 -14.77
C LEU A 205 -13.97 -1.33 -13.82
N THR A 206 -14.58 -0.16 -13.73
CA THR A 206 -14.25 0.89 -12.77
C THR A 206 -15.51 1.32 -12.03
N TYR A 207 -15.34 1.98 -10.89
CA TYR A 207 -16.45 2.45 -10.06
C TYR A 207 -16.09 3.70 -9.27
N ASP A 208 -17.10 4.51 -8.96
CA ASP A 208 -16.94 5.61 -8.03
C ASP A 208 -16.79 5.04 -6.61
N ASN A 209 -15.62 5.19 -5.97
CA ASN A 209 -15.42 4.78 -4.57
C ASN A 209 -16.03 5.80 -3.62
N LYS A 210 -17.36 5.74 -3.48
CA LYS A 210 -18.13 6.78 -2.80
C LYS A 210 -17.98 6.66 -1.29
N LEU A 211 -17.55 7.73 -0.64
CA LEU A 211 -17.56 7.85 0.82
C LEU A 211 -18.66 8.82 1.26
N PRO A 212 -19.63 8.39 2.08
CA PRO A 212 -20.64 9.29 2.62
C PRO A 212 -19.99 10.40 3.45
N ALA A 213 -20.41 11.66 3.24
CA ALA A 213 -19.88 12.80 3.97
C ALA A 213 -20.05 12.65 5.48
N THR A 214 -21.17 12.08 5.94
CA THR A 214 -21.42 11.79 7.36
C THR A 214 -20.44 10.78 7.94
N LEU A 215 -20.15 9.70 7.20
CA LEU A 215 -19.16 8.69 7.60
C LEU A 215 -17.76 9.31 7.64
N TRP A 216 -17.41 10.09 6.60
CA TRP A 216 -16.17 10.84 6.57
C TRP A 216 -16.06 11.81 7.76
N GLU A 217 -17.12 12.56 8.06
CA GLU A 217 -17.17 13.53 9.16
C GLU A 217 -17.09 12.91 10.55
N SER A 218 -17.64 11.70 10.71
CA SER A 218 -17.55 10.92 11.95
C SER A 218 -16.15 10.40 12.25
N ALA A 219 -15.27 10.30 11.25
CA ALA A 219 -13.90 9.85 11.46
C ALA A 219 -13.07 10.95 12.16
N PRO A 220 -12.32 10.59 13.22
CA PRO A 220 -11.55 11.55 14.00
C PRO A 220 -10.54 12.27 13.11
N ARG A 221 -10.42 13.59 13.29
CA ARG A 221 -9.26 14.34 12.79
C ARG A 221 -8.18 14.11 13.84
N GLY A 222 -7.17 13.31 13.52
CA GLY A 222 -6.15 12.85 14.47
C GLY A 222 -5.81 13.89 15.54
N ALA A 223 -6.22 13.61 16.77
CA ALA A 223 -5.73 14.31 17.94
C ALA A 223 -4.83 13.32 18.68
N LEU A 224 -3.56 13.72 18.86
CA LEU A 224 -2.69 13.13 19.86
C LEU A 224 -3.42 13.14 21.20
N GLY A 225 -3.85 11.98 21.73
CA GLY A 225 -4.17 11.92 23.16
C GLY A 225 -5.20 10.92 23.67
N GLU A 226 -6.11 10.34 22.87
CA GLU A 226 -7.18 9.51 23.46
C GLU A 226 -7.21 8.08 22.88
N LEU A 227 -6.95 7.11 23.78
CA LEU A 227 -6.95 5.67 23.50
C LEU A 227 -8.37 5.14 23.23
N ALA A 228 -8.44 4.18 22.31
CA ALA A 228 -9.53 3.23 22.02
C ALA A 228 -10.75 3.68 21.18
N ALA A 229 -11.33 4.87 21.36
CA ALA A 229 -12.44 5.32 20.50
C ALA A 229 -12.08 5.67 19.02
N PRO A 230 -10.87 6.18 18.70
CA PRO A 230 -10.53 6.64 17.34
C PRO A 230 -10.48 5.55 16.26
N LEU A 231 -10.13 4.32 16.64
CA LEU A 231 -9.85 3.23 15.69
C LEU A 231 -11.11 2.66 15.02
N HIS A 232 -12.28 2.76 15.67
CA HIS A 232 -13.52 2.19 15.14
C HIS A 232 -14.06 2.98 13.94
N ALA A 233 -14.14 4.30 14.04
CA ALA A 233 -14.65 5.15 12.95
C ALA A 233 -13.71 5.13 11.73
N GLU A 234 -12.41 5.10 11.94
CA GLU A 234 -11.40 4.90 10.88
C GLU A 234 -11.57 3.54 10.18
N SER A 235 -11.76 2.48 10.96
CA SER A 235 -12.04 1.14 10.43
C SER A 235 -13.32 1.12 9.60
N MET A 236 -14.37 1.85 10.01
CA MET A 236 -15.62 1.97 9.25
C MET A 236 -15.42 2.67 7.90
N VAL A 237 -14.57 3.70 7.82
CA VAL A 237 -14.24 4.38 6.55
C VAL A 237 -13.55 3.41 5.57
N VAL A 238 -12.57 2.64 6.04
CA VAL A 238 -11.88 1.65 5.20
C VAL A 238 -12.82 0.50 4.82
N ASN A 239 -13.53 -0.06 5.79
CA ASN A 239 -14.47 -1.16 5.58
C ASN A 239 -15.60 -0.79 4.61
N HIS A 240 -16.07 0.46 4.59
CA HIS A 240 -17.05 0.93 3.61
C HIS A 240 -16.51 0.91 2.17
N GLN A 241 -15.25 1.25 1.97
CA GLN A 241 -14.60 1.17 0.66
C GLN A 241 -14.28 -0.27 0.28
N LEU A 242 -13.93 -1.13 1.24
CA LEU A 242 -13.72 -2.56 1.02
C LEU A 242 -15.01 -3.28 0.59
N ILE A 243 -16.18 -2.85 1.09
CA ILE A 243 -17.47 -3.31 0.57
C ILE A 243 -17.63 -2.96 -0.91
N GLN A 244 -17.21 -1.77 -1.35
CA GLN A 244 -17.29 -1.39 -2.77
C GLN A 244 -16.28 -2.18 -3.60
N TYR A 245 -15.06 -2.36 -3.08
CA TYR A 245 -14.01 -3.18 -3.67
C TYR A 245 -14.47 -4.62 -3.94
N ARG A 246 -14.98 -5.34 -2.93
CA ARG A 246 -15.46 -6.73 -3.13
C ARG A 246 -16.61 -6.80 -4.15
N ASN A 247 -17.52 -5.83 -4.15
CA ASN A 247 -18.63 -5.80 -5.10
C ASN A 247 -18.15 -5.55 -6.54
N ALA A 248 -17.11 -4.73 -6.73
CA ALA A 248 -16.50 -4.52 -8.04
C ALA A 248 -15.90 -5.81 -8.61
N PHE A 249 -15.16 -6.58 -7.81
CA PHE A 249 -14.62 -7.88 -8.24
C PHE A 249 -15.70 -8.92 -8.52
N ILE A 250 -16.77 -8.95 -7.71
CA ILE A 250 -17.92 -9.83 -7.95
C ILE A 250 -18.63 -9.44 -9.24
N ALA A 251 -18.94 -8.16 -9.44
CA ALA A 251 -19.55 -7.66 -10.67
C ALA A 251 -18.67 -7.98 -11.89
N ALA A 252 -17.37 -7.70 -11.82
CA ALA A 252 -16.44 -7.97 -12.91
C ALA A 252 -16.47 -9.45 -13.33
N ARG A 253 -16.47 -10.37 -12.35
CA ARG A 253 -16.58 -11.81 -12.60
C ARG A 253 -17.92 -12.20 -13.19
N VAL A 254 -19.02 -11.69 -12.64
CA VAL A 254 -20.40 -11.97 -13.10
C VAL A 254 -20.63 -11.44 -14.51
N LEU A 255 -19.98 -10.35 -14.89
CA LEU A 255 -20.08 -9.71 -16.19
C LEU A 255 -19.07 -10.25 -17.21
N GLY A 256 -18.39 -11.37 -16.94
CA GLY A 256 -17.52 -12.03 -17.93
C GLY A 256 -16.04 -11.99 -17.61
N GLY A 257 -15.67 -11.56 -16.40
CA GLY A 257 -14.29 -11.53 -15.93
C GLY A 257 -13.54 -10.27 -16.33
N HIS A 258 -14.17 -9.09 -16.23
CA HIS A 258 -13.50 -7.81 -16.49
C HIS A 258 -12.30 -7.59 -15.55
N SER A 259 -11.31 -6.81 -15.98
CA SER A 259 -10.23 -6.37 -15.10
C SER A 259 -10.67 -5.15 -14.28
N VAL A 260 -10.59 -5.23 -12.95
CA VAL A 260 -11.06 -4.15 -12.06
C VAL A 260 -10.00 -3.06 -11.94
N VAL A 261 -10.31 -1.85 -12.41
CA VAL A 261 -9.53 -0.65 -12.12
C VAL A 261 -9.86 -0.20 -10.72
N GLN A 262 -8.90 -0.37 -9.81
CA GLN A 262 -9.08 -0.11 -8.39
C GLN A 262 -9.01 1.40 -8.13
N PRO A 263 -10.02 2.02 -7.53
CA PRO A 263 -9.95 3.42 -7.16
C PRO A 263 -9.03 3.65 -5.95
N PRO A 264 -8.61 4.90 -5.72
CA PRO A 264 -8.00 5.32 -4.47
C PRO A 264 -8.74 4.85 -3.22
N VAL A 265 -7.99 4.39 -2.22
CA VAL A 265 -8.53 4.16 -0.87
C VAL A 265 -8.19 5.35 0.01
N TRP A 266 -9.20 5.93 0.62
CA TRP A 266 -9.07 7.11 1.47
C TRP A 266 -9.12 6.74 2.94
N LEU A 267 -8.34 7.44 3.75
CA LEU A 267 -8.50 7.44 5.20
C LEU A 267 -8.48 8.88 5.70
N ARG A 268 -9.30 9.13 6.73
CA ARG A 268 -9.28 10.37 7.49
C ARG A 268 -8.54 10.13 8.79
N GLY A 269 -7.28 10.52 8.84
CA GLY A 269 -6.41 10.33 10.00
C GLY A 269 -4.93 10.19 9.63
N ASP A 270 -4.06 10.35 10.61
CA ASP A 270 -2.58 10.35 10.48
C ASP A 270 -1.97 8.96 10.28
N LEU A 271 -2.78 7.90 10.10
CA LEU A 271 -2.30 6.53 9.94
C LEU A 271 -1.57 6.28 8.62
N ALA A 272 -1.76 7.14 7.61
CA ALA A 272 -0.90 7.14 6.41
C ALA A 272 0.57 7.44 6.76
N ALA A 273 0.84 7.97 7.96
CA ALA A 273 2.17 8.22 8.50
C ALA A 273 2.65 7.17 9.53
N ARG A 274 1.94 6.04 9.72
CA ARG A 274 2.45 4.93 10.57
C ARG A 274 2.71 3.62 9.82
N PRO A 275 3.61 3.59 8.81
CA PRO A 275 4.34 2.36 8.50
C PRO A 275 5.19 1.95 9.72
N LYS A 276 5.20 0.65 10.04
CA LYS A 276 6.05 0.10 11.11
C LYS A 276 7.53 0.41 10.82
N GLY A 277 8.21 1.06 11.77
CA GLY A 277 9.63 1.40 11.69
C GLY A 277 9.93 2.89 11.53
N GLY A 278 8.92 3.72 11.25
CA GLY A 278 9.03 5.18 11.35
C GLY A 278 9.02 5.63 12.81
N LEU A 279 9.98 6.48 13.19
CA LEU A 279 10.06 7.09 14.52
C LEU A 279 8.74 7.77 14.90
N ALA A 280 8.29 7.57 16.14
CA ALA A 280 7.18 8.32 16.70
C ALA A 280 7.54 9.82 16.72
N GLY A 281 6.73 10.63 16.05
CA GLY A 281 6.95 12.08 15.91
C GLY A 281 6.59 12.64 14.54
N THR A 282 6.17 11.78 13.60
CA THR A 282 6.07 12.17 12.20
C THR A 282 4.81 12.98 11.84
N VAL A 283 4.96 14.29 11.70
CA VAL A 283 3.99 15.26 11.18
C VAL A 283 4.24 15.54 9.70
N ALA A 284 3.42 14.92 8.85
CA ALA A 284 3.01 15.52 7.57
C ALA A 284 1.51 15.33 7.40
N SER A 285 0.76 16.21 8.05
CA SER A 285 -0.68 16.36 7.95
C SER A 285 -1.12 16.66 6.52
N ALA A 286 -1.43 15.60 5.75
CA ALA A 286 -2.39 15.72 4.68
C ALA A 286 -3.79 15.48 5.30
N PRO A 287 -4.71 16.47 5.32
CA PRO A 287 -6.04 16.32 5.93
C PRO A 287 -6.91 15.25 5.25
N SER A 288 -6.42 14.62 4.18
CA SER A 288 -6.97 13.44 3.51
C SER A 288 -5.79 12.73 2.83
N ALA A 289 -5.41 11.55 3.30
CA ALA A 289 -4.31 10.79 2.71
C ALA A 289 -4.87 9.59 1.92
N HIS A 290 -4.42 9.47 0.67
CA HIS A 290 -4.60 8.25 -0.12
C HIS A 290 -3.74 7.15 0.48
N ILE A 291 -4.36 6.07 0.97
CA ILE A 291 -3.62 4.88 1.40
C ILE A 291 -3.26 4.08 0.15
N PRO A 292 -1.99 3.67 -0.02
CA PRO A 292 -1.61 2.69 -1.03
C PRO A 292 -2.49 1.43 -0.92
N VAL A 293 -3.06 0.94 -2.02
CA VAL A 293 -3.95 -0.24 -1.95
C VAL A 293 -3.21 -1.46 -1.40
N ASP A 294 -1.93 -1.60 -1.71
CA ASP A 294 -1.02 -2.64 -1.23
C ASP A 294 -0.78 -2.63 0.30
N ALA A 295 -1.11 -1.53 0.99
CA ALA A 295 -1.09 -1.49 2.45
C ALA A 295 -2.28 -2.23 3.09
N ILE A 296 -3.36 -2.48 2.33
CA ILE A 296 -4.60 -3.11 2.81
C ILE A 296 -4.85 -4.43 2.09
N ILE A 297 -4.52 -4.50 0.81
CA ILE A 297 -4.71 -5.65 -0.07
C ILE A 297 -3.38 -6.36 -0.30
N ASP A 298 -3.35 -7.66 -0.06
CA ASP A 298 -2.24 -8.52 -0.45
C ASP A 298 -2.30 -8.73 -1.97
N LEU A 299 -1.52 -7.92 -2.69
CA LEU A 299 -1.51 -7.95 -4.15
C LEU A 299 -0.91 -9.22 -4.74
N GLU A 300 -0.07 -9.96 -3.99
CA GLU A 300 0.43 -11.27 -4.44
C GLU A 300 -0.67 -12.33 -4.38
N ALA A 301 -1.45 -12.34 -3.30
CA ALA A 301 -2.62 -13.21 -3.19
C ALA A 301 -3.67 -12.86 -4.27
N LEU A 302 -3.91 -11.57 -4.49
CA LEU A 302 -4.81 -11.11 -5.54
C LEU A 302 -4.32 -11.50 -6.94
N ASP A 303 -3.03 -11.31 -7.24
CA ASP A 303 -2.47 -11.65 -8.56
C ASP A 303 -2.55 -13.15 -8.84
N LYS A 304 -2.37 -13.97 -7.81
CA LYS A 304 -2.55 -15.42 -7.91
C LYS A 304 -4.00 -15.83 -8.18
N ASP A 305 -4.96 -15.21 -7.50
CA ASP A 305 -6.38 -15.61 -7.56
C ASP A 305 -7.15 -14.95 -8.72
N ALA A 306 -6.65 -13.81 -9.22
CA ALA A 306 -7.22 -13.01 -10.29
C ALA A 306 -6.09 -12.43 -11.19
N PRO A 307 -5.32 -13.28 -11.89
CA PRO A 307 -4.21 -12.84 -12.73
C PRO A 307 -4.71 -11.91 -13.83
N ASN A 308 -4.08 -10.74 -14.00
CA ASN A 308 -4.52 -9.65 -14.87
C ASN A 308 -5.94 -9.11 -14.59
N GLY A 309 -6.60 -9.54 -13.51
CA GLY A 309 -7.96 -9.19 -13.12
C GLY A 309 -8.09 -7.86 -12.39
N TYR A 310 -6.99 -7.10 -12.25
CA TYR A 310 -6.98 -5.81 -11.59
C TYR A 310 -6.01 -4.82 -12.27
N ARG A 311 -6.25 -3.53 -12.05
CA ARG A 311 -5.41 -2.40 -12.45
C ARG A 311 -5.35 -1.37 -11.33
N GLU A 312 -4.27 -0.61 -11.30
CA GLU A 312 -4.04 0.44 -10.32
C GLU A 312 -4.89 1.69 -10.55
N SER A 313 -4.99 2.53 -9.53
CA SER A 313 -5.85 3.71 -9.56
C SER A 313 -5.51 4.74 -10.62
N SER A 314 -4.26 4.73 -11.08
CA SER A 314 -3.77 5.63 -12.12
C SER A 314 -4.07 5.15 -13.54
N PHE A 315 -4.49 3.89 -13.73
CA PHE A 315 -4.58 3.24 -15.04
C PHE A 315 -5.37 4.05 -16.08
N LEU A 316 -6.60 4.46 -15.75
CA LEU A 316 -7.45 5.23 -16.67
C LEU A 316 -7.05 6.71 -16.79
N ARG A 317 -6.17 7.21 -15.90
CA ARG A 317 -5.58 8.56 -15.99
C ARG A 317 -4.26 8.56 -16.77
N ASN A 318 -3.62 7.40 -16.92
CA ASN A 318 -2.41 7.27 -17.71
C ASN A 318 -2.73 7.62 -19.18
N PRO A 319 -1.86 8.38 -19.89
CA PRO A 319 -2.05 8.69 -21.31
C PRO A 319 -2.34 7.48 -22.20
N GLN A 320 -1.82 6.29 -21.86
CA GLN A 320 -2.08 5.05 -22.61
C GLN A 320 -3.46 4.45 -22.32
N GLY A 321 -3.99 4.64 -21.11
CA GLY A 321 -5.30 4.11 -20.68
C GLY A 321 -6.46 5.07 -20.84
N SER A 322 -6.21 6.38 -20.90
CA SER A 322 -7.27 7.41 -20.93
C SER A 322 -8.16 7.33 -22.18
N GLY A 323 -7.62 6.83 -23.30
CA GLY A 323 -8.39 6.58 -24.52
C GLY A 323 -9.53 5.55 -24.34
N LEU A 324 -9.39 4.62 -23.40
CA LEU A 324 -10.40 3.58 -23.12
C LEU A 324 -11.72 4.18 -22.62
N LEU A 325 -11.67 5.36 -22.00
CA LEU A 325 -12.86 6.07 -21.50
C LEU A 325 -13.78 6.59 -22.62
N GLY A 326 -13.30 6.63 -23.87
CA GLY A 326 -14.11 6.98 -25.03
C GLY A 326 -15.16 5.92 -25.38
N ASP A 327 -14.94 4.67 -24.96
CA ASP A 327 -15.81 3.54 -25.20
C ASP A 327 -16.27 2.91 -23.88
N ARG A 328 -17.07 3.67 -23.13
CA ARG A 328 -17.55 3.29 -21.79
C ARG A 328 -19.06 3.12 -21.70
N LEU A 329 -19.48 2.11 -20.94
CA LEU A 329 -20.84 1.89 -20.48
C LEU A 329 -20.98 2.43 -19.05
N GLN A 330 -21.84 3.44 -18.86
CA GLN A 330 -22.10 4.01 -17.55
C GLN A 330 -23.32 3.34 -16.91
N VAL A 331 -23.13 2.73 -15.75
CA VAL A 331 -24.18 2.06 -14.99
C VAL A 331 -24.55 2.89 -13.78
N PHE A 332 -25.74 3.48 -13.79
CA PHE A 332 -26.27 4.26 -12.68
C PHE A 332 -27.17 3.40 -11.81
N ILE A 333 -26.92 3.41 -10.50
CA ILE A 333 -27.81 2.78 -9.52
C ILE A 333 -28.79 3.82 -9.03
N CYS A 334 -30.08 3.60 -9.29
CA CYS A 334 -31.12 4.55 -8.94
C CYS A 334 -31.33 4.61 -7.43
N PRO A 335 -31.57 5.80 -6.86
CA PRO A 335 -32.00 5.93 -5.48
C PRO A 335 -33.41 5.31 -5.32
N ASP A 336 -33.70 4.76 -4.14
CA ASP A 336 -34.98 4.08 -3.83
C ASP A 336 -36.24 4.94 -4.13
N MET A 337 -36.10 6.27 -4.22
CA MET A 337 -37.19 7.20 -4.51
C MET A 337 -37.47 7.44 -6.01
N VAL A 338 -36.60 7.01 -6.93
CA VAL A 338 -36.73 7.25 -8.39
C VAL A 338 -36.74 5.90 -9.12
N MET A 339 -37.77 5.10 -8.87
CA MET A 339 -37.83 3.68 -9.29
C MET A 339 -38.65 3.42 -10.55
N ALA A 340 -39.39 4.42 -11.06
CA ALA A 340 -40.27 4.24 -12.21
C ALA A 340 -39.51 4.15 -13.56
N GLU A 341 -38.32 4.73 -13.65
CA GLU A 341 -37.51 4.83 -14.88
C GLU A 341 -36.28 3.89 -14.87
N CYS A 342 -36.21 2.98 -13.91
CA CYS A 342 -35.03 2.14 -13.71
C CYS A 342 -35.34 0.66 -13.89
N GLU A 343 -34.42 -0.03 -14.55
CA GLU A 343 -34.62 -1.40 -14.97
C GLU A 343 -34.49 -2.38 -13.81
N THR A 344 -35.31 -3.41 -13.84
CA THR A 344 -35.32 -4.45 -12.79
C THR A 344 -34.18 -5.46 -12.96
N GLY A 345 -33.66 -5.58 -14.18
CA GLY A 345 -32.66 -6.57 -14.57
C GLY A 345 -33.23 -7.95 -14.91
N ASP A 346 -34.53 -8.04 -15.21
CA ASP A 346 -35.17 -9.29 -15.60
C ASP A 346 -34.97 -9.61 -17.10
N ALA A 347 -34.48 -8.64 -17.88
CA ALA A 347 -34.09 -8.77 -19.28
C ALA A 347 -32.81 -7.98 -19.55
N VAL A 348 -32.19 -8.20 -20.72
CA VAL A 348 -31.05 -7.42 -21.18
C VAL A 348 -31.45 -5.96 -21.30
N VAL A 349 -30.64 -5.07 -20.72
CA VAL A 349 -30.86 -3.63 -20.79
C VAL A 349 -29.90 -3.06 -21.81
N TRP A 350 -30.42 -2.67 -22.97
CA TRP A 350 -29.61 -2.04 -24.00
C TRP A 350 -29.33 -0.58 -23.63
N PRO A 351 -28.06 -0.13 -23.68
CA PRO A 351 -27.71 1.21 -23.25
C PRO A 351 -28.34 2.29 -24.14
N LEU A 352 -28.85 3.35 -23.52
CA LEU A 352 -29.27 4.56 -24.23
C LEU A 352 -28.15 5.60 -24.06
N PHE A 353 -27.52 6.01 -25.17
CA PHE A 353 -26.35 6.91 -25.16
C PHE A 353 -25.18 6.42 -24.28
N GLY A 354 -24.99 5.10 -24.19
CA GLY A 354 -23.94 4.51 -23.34
C GLY A 354 -24.28 4.48 -21.85
N GLU A 355 -25.54 4.72 -21.48
CA GLU A 355 -26.00 4.69 -20.11
C GLU A 355 -27.02 3.57 -19.87
N VAL A 356 -26.93 2.94 -18.70
CA VAL A 356 -27.91 2.00 -18.16
C VAL A 356 -28.27 2.41 -16.75
N ARG A 357 -29.56 2.41 -16.44
CA ARG A 357 -30.10 2.72 -15.10
C ARG A 357 -30.71 1.48 -14.48
N LEU A 358 -30.13 0.99 -13.39
CA LEU A 358 -30.62 -0.18 -12.67
C LEU A 358 -31.23 0.20 -11.35
N LYS A 359 -32.29 -0.50 -10.98
CA LYS A 359 -32.78 -0.50 -9.61
C LYS A 359 -31.70 -1.06 -8.65
N PRO A 360 -31.61 -0.57 -7.41
CA PRO A 360 -30.63 -1.05 -6.44
C PRO A 360 -30.95 -2.49 -6.01
N ARG A 361 -30.01 -3.14 -5.33
CA ARG A 361 -30.17 -4.46 -4.70
C ARG A 361 -30.61 -5.55 -5.69
N ARG A 362 -29.96 -5.62 -6.86
CA ARG A 362 -30.19 -6.70 -7.83
C ARG A 362 -29.54 -7.99 -7.33
N THR A 363 -30.15 -9.13 -7.65
CA THR A 363 -29.43 -10.41 -7.52
C THR A 363 -28.29 -10.47 -8.54
N LEU A 364 -27.28 -11.31 -8.32
CA LEU A 364 -26.20 -11.49 -9.30
C LEU A 364 -26.73 -11.96 -10.66
N GLN A 365 -27.79 -12.77 -10.67
CA GLN A 365 -28.44 -13.20 -11.91
C GLN A 365 -29.10 -12.02 -12.63
N GLN A 366 -29.82 -11.15 -11.93
CA GLN A 366 -30.42 -9.95 -12.55
C GLN A 366 -29.36 -8.98 -13.07
N LEU A 367 -28.29 -8.77 -12.30
CA LEU A 367 -27.15 -7.95 -12.74
C LEU A 367 -26.53 -8.50 -14.02
N ARG A 368 -26.31 -9.83 -14.07
CA ARG A 368 -25.79 -10.52 -15.25
C ARG A 368 -26.73 -10.38 -16.45
N THR A 369 -28.01 -10.70 -16.27
CA THR A 369 -29.02 -10.63 -17.32
C THR A 369 -29.10 -9.23 -17.91
N ALA A 370 -29.08 -8.19 -17.06
CA ALA A 370 -29.15 -6.82 -17.49
C ALA A 370 -27.93 -6.38 -18.31
N LEU A 371 -26.72 -6.69 -17.84
CA LEU A 371 -25.51 -6.01 -18.30
C LEU A 371 -24.57 -6.87 -19.14
N PHE A 372 -24.59 -8.20 -19.03
CA PHE A 372 -23.54 -9.05 -19.63
C PHE A 372 -23.45 -8.94 -21.16
N GLU A 373 -24.59 -8.94 -21.86
CA GLU A 373 -24.59 -8.78 -23.31
C GLU A 373 -24.35 -7.32 -23.71
N ALA A 374 -24.91 -6.37 -22.95
CA ALA A 374 -24.72 -4.94 -23.18
C ALA A 374 -23.25 -4.52 -23.04
N SER A 375 -22.51 -5.10 -22.10
CA SER A 375 -21.13 -4.71 -21.81
C SER A 375 -20.13 -5.16 -22.85
N LYS A 376 -20.43 -6.19 -23.67
CA LYS A 376 -19.49 -6.70 -24.69
C LYS A 376 -19.15 -5.66 -25.76
N GLY A 377 -19.98 -4.65 -25.93
CA GLY A 377 -19.77 -3.55 -26.87
C GLY A 377 -18.86 -2.44 -26.36
N TYR A 378 -18.34 -2.53 -25.13
CA TYR A 378 -17.61 -1.45 -24.47
C TYR A 378 -16.29 -1.93 -23.89
N GLN A 379 -15.29 -1.06 -23.91
CA GLN A 379 -13.99 -1.32 -23.28
C GLN A 379 -14.02 -1.13 -21.76
N VAL A 380 -14.87 -0.24 -21.26
CA VAL A 380 -14.97 0.08 -19.83
C VAL A 380 -16.42 0.04 -19.36
N ILE A 381 -16.70 -0.71 -18.30
CA ILE A 381 -17.93 -0.54 -17.52
C ILE A 381 -17.62 0.39 -16.35
N GLU A 382 -18.36 1.47 -16.21
CA GLU A 382 -18.23 2.44 -15.13
C GLU A 382 -19.49 2.43 -14.26
N PHE A 383 -19.39 1.90 -13.05
CA PHE A 383 -20.46 2.00 -12.06
C PHE A 383 -20.44 3.38 -11.41
N LYS A 384 -21.52 4.14 -11.63
CA LYS A 384 -21.73 5.46 -11.06
C LYS A 384 -22.44 5.38 -9.72
N GLY A 385 -21.89 6.07 -8.73
CA GLY A 385 -22.33 6.00 -7.35
C GLY A 385 -21.79 4.78 -6.60
N ASN A 386 -22.43 4.47 -5.47
CA ASN A 386 -21.98 3.39 -4.59
C ASN A 386 -22.31 2.02 -5.21
N ILE A 387 -21.30 1.33 -5.74
CA ILE A 387 -21.46 0.00 -6.37
C ILE A 387 -22.00 -1.06 -5.40
N ALA A 388 -21.83 -0.86 -4.09
CA ALA A 388 -22.41 -1.76 -3.09
C ALA A 388 -23.94 -1.80 -3.13
N ASP A 389 -24.58 -0.72 -3.57
CA ASP A 389 -26.04 -0.63 -3.69
C ASP A 389 -26.54 -1.34 -4.95
N ALA A 390 -25.66 -1.72 -5.88
CA ALA A 390 -26.04 -2.37 -7.13
C ALA A 390 -26.57 -3.80 -6.89
N MET A 391 -26.01 -4.52 -5.93
CA MET A 391 -26.25 -5.95 -5.78
C MET A 391 -26.42 -6.41 -4.33
N ILE A 392 -27.18 -7.49 -4.15
CA ILE A 392 -27.30 -8.23 -2.90
C ILE A 392 -26.83 -9.67 -3.11
N LEU A 393 -26.16 -10.22 -2.11
CA LEU A 393 -25.64 -11.59 -2.16
C LEU A 393 -26.52 -12.51 -1.29
N SER A 394 -26.85 -13.68 -1.84
CA SER A 394 -27.37 -14.81 -1.07
C SER A 394 -26.31 -15.35 -0.10
N LYS A 395 -26.75 -16.13 0.89
CA LYS A 395 -25.84 -16.76 1.87
C LYS A 395 -24.79 -17.64 1.20
N GLU A 396 -25.19 -18.37 0.16
CA GLU A 396 -24.32 -19.26 -0.62
C GLU A 396 -23.30 -18.47 -1.46
N GLU A 397 -23.69 -17.31 -1.99
CA GLU A 397 -22.79 -16.39 -2.68
C GLU A 397 -21.76 -15.78 -1.72
N VAL A 398 -22.20 -15.32 -0.55
CA VAL A 398 -21.30 -14.81 0.50
C VAL A 398 -20.26 -15.86 0.85
N GLN A 399 -20.66 -17.10 1.14
CA GLN A 399 -19.74 -18.19 1.48
C GLN A 399 -18.77 -18.56 0.34
N ARG A 400 -19.19 -18.38 -0.91
CA ARG A 400 -18.36 -18.67 -2.09
C ARG A 400 -17.31 -17.58 -2.29
N TYR A 401 -17.72 -16.32 -2.28
CA TYR A 401 -16.82 -15.21 -2.53
C TYR A 401 -15.92 -14.89 -1.33
N SER A 402 -16.38 -15.12 -0.10
CA SER A 402 -15.52 -15.01 1.08
C SER A 402 -14.38 -16.03 1.06
N ARG A 403 -14.63 -17.26 0.58
CA ARG A 403 -13.58 -18.26 0.39
C ARG A 403 -12.61 -17.88 -0.74
N TRP A 404 -13.11 -17.29 -1.83
CA TRP A 404 -12.26 -16.85 -2.94
C TRP A 404 -11.35 -15.69 -2.52
N MET A 405 -11.84 -14.75 -1.72
CA MET A 405 -11.09 -13.55 -1.32
C MET A 405 -10.42 -13.67 0.06
N ALA A 406 -10.39 -14.86 0.66
CA ALA A 406 -9.96 -15.05 2.06
C ALA A 406 -8.51 -14.63 2.32
N GLY A 407 -7.66 -14.64 1.30
CA GLY A 407 -6.25 -14.26 1.37
C GLY A 407 -5.93 -12.85 0.89
N TRP A 408 -6.92 -12.08 0.42
CA TRP A 408 -6.65 -10.82 -0.28
C TRP A 408 -6.35 -9.65 0.65
N LEU A 409 -6.56 -9.80 1.96
CA LEU A 409 -6.23 -8.75 2.92
C LEU A 409 -4.81 -8.93 3.42
N SER A 410 -4.03 -7.85 3.34
CA SER A 410 -2.70 -7.78 3.95
C SER A 410 -2.84 -8.04 5.44
N HIS A 411 -2.12 -9.04 5.95
CA HIS A 411 -2.03 -9.26 7.39
C HIS A 411 -1.19 -8.12 7.98
N PRO A 412 -1.62 -7.42 9.05
CA PRO A 412 -0.76 -6.42 9.67
C PRO A 412 0.55 -7.10 10.12
N PRO A 413 1.74 -6.62 9.72
CA PRO A 413 2.99 -7.31 10.00
C PRO A 413 3.42 -7.06 11.45
N SER A 414 2.82 -7.70 12.47
CA SER A 414 3.50 -8.09 13.73
C SER A 414 2.54 -8.50 14.86
N LYS A 415 3.04 -9.38 15.71
CA LYS A 415 2.39 -9.95 16.91
C LYS A 415 2.06 -8.95 18.03
N LEU A 416 2.32 -7.64 17.87
CA LEU A 416 2.06 -6.64 18.92
C LEU A 416 0.64 -6.02 18.88
N HIS A 417 -0.10 -6.19 17.78
CA HIS A 417 -1.48 -5.70 17.64
C HIS A 417 -2.44 -6.83 17.26
N GLN A 418 -2.32 -7.99 17.91
CA GLN A 418 -3.20 -9.13 17.63
C GLN A 418 -4.69 -8.86 17.90
N GLU A 419 -5.04 -7.75 18.55
CA GLU A 419 -6.38 -7.51 19.06
C GLU A 419 -7.20 -6.39 18.39
N GLU A 420 -6.66 -5.41 17.65
CA GLU A 420 -7.41 -4.13 17.50
C GLU A 420 -7.68 -3.53 16.11
N THR A 421 -7.29 -4.14 14.98
CA THR A 421 -7.87 -3.71 13.67
C THR A 421 -7.78 -4.84 12.66
N ARG A 422 -8.91 -5.53 12.40
CA ARG A 422 -9.00 -6.49 11.29
C ARG A 422 -10.01 -5.96 10.28
N TYR A 423 -9.49 -5.53 9.12
CA TYR A 423 -10.33 -5.31 7.95
C TYR A 423 -10.95 -6.64 7.51
N ASP A 424 -12.16 -6.59 6.99
CA ASP A 424 -12.85 -7.76 6.45
C ASP A 424 -13.68 -7.33 5.24
N LEU A 425 -13.43 -7.95 4.10
CA LEU A 425 -14.16 -7.72 2.85
C LEU A 425 -15.65 -8.08 2.98
N PHE A 426 -16.08 -8.83 4.00
CA PHE A 426 -17.45 -9.31 4.23
C PHE A 426 -18.02 -8.90 5.61
N TRP A 427 -17.45 -7.85 6.24
CA TRP A 427 -17.78 -7.44 7.61
C TRP A 427 -19.27 -7.09 7.87
N ASP A 428 -20.03 -6.70 6.84
CA ASP A 428 -21.43 -6.32 6.91
C ASP A 428 -22.41 -7.51 6.77
N TYR A 429 -21.92 -8.74 6.57
CA TYR A 429 -22.77 -9.93 6.49
C TYR A 429 -22.84 -10.70 7.83
N PRO A 430 -24.05 -11.04 8.33
CA PRO A 430 -24.22 -11.81 9.55
C PRO A 430 -23.57 -13.19 9.44
N GLY A 431 -22.70 -13.54 10.40
CA GLY A 431 -22.03 -14.84 10.41
C GLY A 431 -20.92 -14.99 9.37
N ALA A 432 -20.50 -13.90 8.71
CA ALA A 432 -19.12 -13.79 8.25
C ALA A 432 -18.27 -14.06 9.49
N ALA A 433 -17.70 -15.27 9.58
CA ALA A 433 -16.85 -15.62 10.69
C ALA A 433 -15.76 -14.55 10.69
N PRO A 434 -15.62 -13.72 11.74
CA PRO A 434 -14.35 -13.08 11.90
C PRO A 434 -13.36 -14.24 11.92
N GLN A 435 -12.16 -14.08 11.38
CA GLN A 435 -11.08 -15.04 11.62
C GLN A 435 -10.68 -15.12 13.13
N SER A 436 -11.63 -14.89 14.04
CA SER A 436 -11.57 -14.95 15.50
C SER A 436 -12.13 -16.25 16.09
N THR A 437 -12.69 -17.19 15.31
CA THR A 437 -13.21 -18.47 15.87
C THR A 437 -12.11 -19.49 16.25
N ARG A 438 -10.94 -19.02 16.67
CA ARG A 438 -9.95 -19.79 17.45
C ARG A 438 -9.66 -19.19 18.83
N MET A 439 -10.42 -18.17 19.25
CA MET A 439 -10.14 -17.40 20.46
C MET A 439 -11.21 -17.61 21.56
N GLN A 440 -11.55 -18.88 21.86
CA GLN A 440 -12.37 -19.21 23.05
C GLN A 440 -11.82 -20.36 23.92
N THR A 441 -10.60 -20.87 23.68
CA THR A 441 -10.05 -21.99 24.49
C THR A 441 -8.64 -21.80 25.01
N MET A 442 -8.22 -20.56 25.28
CA MET A 442 -7.04 -20.30 26.11
C MET A 442 -7.30 -19.25 27.18
N ASN A 443 -8.30 -19.51 28.04
CA ASN A 443 -8.23 -19.03 29.42
C ASN A 443 -7.13 -19.84 30.14
N ARG A 444 -5.88 -19.41 29.95
CA ARG A 444 -4.79 -19.84 30.83
C ARG A 444 -4.89 -18.97 32.08
N LYS A 445 -5.35 -19.59 33.16
CA LYS A 445 -5.28 -19.10 34.54
C LYS A 445 -4.03 -18.26 34.77
N VAL A 446 -4.23 -17.00 35.11
CA VAL A 446 -3.24 -16.23 35.87
C VAL A 446 -3.89 -15.97 37.22
N ASP A 447 -3.45 -16.72 38.23
CA ASP A 447 -3.72 -16.43 39.63
C ASP A 447 -3.11 -15.05 39.97
N LEU A 448 -3.96 -14.09 40.33
CA LEU A 448 -3.55 -12.93 41.11
C LEU A 448 -4.59 -12.68 42.21
N GLY A 449 -4.06 -12.54 43.43
CA GLY A 449 -4.77 -12.74 44.68
C GLY A 449 -5.77 -11.65 45.07
N SER A 450 -6.64 -12.07 45.99
CA SER A 450 -7.35 -11.30 47.02
C SER A 450 -7.43 -9.78 46.85
N GLY A 451 -8.60 -9.31 46.45
CA GLY A 451 -9.00 -7.90 46.56
C GLY A 451 -10.43 -7.70 46.09
N THR A 452 -11.40 -7.89 46.98
CA THR A 452 -12.80 -7.53 46.79
C THR A 452 -12.95 -6.03 46.55
N LEU A 453 -13.59 -5.63 45.46
CA LEU A 453 -14.37 -4.39 45.35
C LEU A 453 -15.45 -4.55 44.26
N SER A 454 -16.64 -4.06 44.61
CA SER A 454 -17.95 -4.26 43.99
C SER A 454 -18.15 -3.59 42.63
N ALA A 455 -18.99 -4.21 41.80
CA ALA A 455 -19.50 -3.69 40.53
C ALA A 455 -20.33 -2.39 40.67
N PRO A 456 -20.53 -1.66 39.56
CA PRO A 456 -21.89 -1.57 39.04
C PRO A 456 -22.04 -2.05 37.59
N LYS A 457 -23.11 -2.81 37.36
CA LYS A 457 -23.67 -3.15 36.05
C LYS A 457 -24.47 -1.95 35.52
N GLN A 458 -24.39 -1.72 34.21
CA GLN A 458 -25.44 -1.26 33.27
C GLN A 458 -24.85 -0.23 32.29
N GLU A 459 -24.79 -0.61 31.00
CA GLU A 459 -24.93 0.23 29.79
C GLU A 459 -24.22 -0.44 28.60
N ALA A 460 -24.85 -1.48 28.01
CA ALA A 460 -24.34 -2.07 26.77
C ALA A 460 -25.45 -2.74 25.91
N THR A 461 -26.69 -2.24 25.93
CA THR A 461 -27.80 -2.93 25.23
C THR A 461 -28.82 -2.01 24.55
N GLN A 462 -28.42 -0.85 23.99
CA GLN A 462 -29.39 0.07 23.36
C GLN A 462 -29.12 0.55 21.92
N TRP A 463 -28.15 0.01 21.19
CA TRP A 463 -27.84 0.49 19.83
C TRP A 463 -28.18 -0.48 18.67
N TRP A 464 -28.97 -1.53 18.92
CA TRP A 464 -29.31 -2.55 17.91
C TRP A 464 -30.76 -2.53 17.38
N GLN A 465 -31.56 -1.48 17.66
CA GLN A 465 -32.96 -1.41 17.20
C GLN A 465 -33.33 -0.17 16.34
N GLY A 466 -32.35 0.58 15.83
CA GLY A 466 -32.59 1.84 15.12
C GLY A 466 -32.58 1.80 13.58
N LEU A 467 -32.51 0.65 12.92
CA LEU A 467 -32.35 0.56 11.45
C LEU A 467 -33.44 -0.25 10.73
N THR A 468 -34.62 -0.35 11.33
CA THR A 468 -35.84 -0.79 10.64
C THR A 468 -36.94 0.20 10.96
N HIS A 469 -37.08 1.22 10.09
CA HIS A 469 -38.20 2.15 9.86
C HIS A 469 -37.71 3.59 9.70
N SER A 470 -37.33 3.99 8.48
CA SER A 470 -37.78 5.22 7.80
C SER A 470 -37.54 5.07 6.31
#